data_AF-A0A3D0UQ64-F1
#
_entry.id   AF-A0A3D0UQ64-F1
#
_cell.length_a   1.000
_cell.length_b   1.000
_cell.length_c   1.000
_cell.angle_alpha   90.00
_cell.angle_beta   90.00
_cell.angle_gamma   90.00
#
_symmetry.space_group_name_H-M   'P 1'
#
loop_
_entity.id
_entity.type
_entity.pdbx_description
1 polymer ?
#
loop_
_entity_poly.entity_id
_entity_poly.type
_entity_poly.pdbx_seq_one_letter_code
_entity_poly.pdbx_strand_id
1 'polypeptide(L)'
;MRNFIQSLIRLLIMTVVEGLSLLLMAWIIPGITIITDGSSSVLTEAISIAIVLAILNGLIRPILVLLTLPISIVTLGLFTLVINALMLLLASAFLPFFQVDSFWAALGGAIILSAVNTLVTGLISIDDDHSFYDGVVQWLSRRKLETKEADPGRGIIMLEIDGLSYQRMQRALDEGIMPTAKRLVETNSYNLSHTDCGLPSQ
;
A
#
# COMPACT_ATOMS: atom_id res chain seq x y z
N MET A 1 -3.31 -20.76 -4.44
CA MET A 1 -3.47 -20.55 -5.91
C MET A 1 -4.40 -19.36 -6.22
N ARG A 2 -5.57 -19.23 -5.58
CA ARG A 2 -6.50 -18.08 -5.75
C ARG A 2 -5.85 -16.70 -5.54
N ASN A 3 -5.06 -16.53 -4.47
CA ASN A 3 -4.40 -15.25 -4.16
C ASN A 3 -3.31 -14.87 -5.19
N PHE A 4 -2.65 -15.88 -5.77
CA PHE A 4 -1.64 -15.67 -6.82
C PHE A 4 -2.30 -15.21 -8.13
N ILE A 5 -3.43 -15.82 -8.50
CA ILE A 5 -4.21 -15.43 -9.67
C ILE A 5 -4.76 -14.00 -9.51
N GLN A 6 -5.26 -13.64 -8.32
CA GLN A 6 -5.71 -12.27 -8.04
C GLN A 6 -4.57 -11.25 -8.15
N SER A 7 -3.40 -11.57 -7.61
CA SER A 7 -2.21 -10.71 -7.72
C SER A 7 -1.77 -10.53 -9.19
N LEU A 8 -1.83 -11.60 -9.98
CA LEU A 8 -1.50 -11.57 -11.41
C LEU A 8 -2.49 -10.72 -12.21
N ILE A 9 -3.79 -10.87 -11.96
CA ILE A 9 -4.84 -10.06 -12.60
C ILE A 9 -4.65 -8.59 -12.25
N ARG A 10 -4.40 -8.28 -10.98
CA ARG A 10 -4.16 -6.89 -10.52
C ARG A 10 -2.94 -6.27 -11.21
N LEU A 11 -1.84 -7.02 -11.33
CA LEU A 11 -0.64 -6.57 -12.04
C LEU A 11 -0.93 -6.29 -13.52
N LEU A 12 -1.70 -7.17 -14.18
CA LEU A 12 -2.05 -7.02 -15.59
C LEU A 12 -2.94 -5.80 -15.82
N ILE A 13 -3.96 -5.59 -14.97
CA ILE A 13 -4.81 -4.40 -15.02
C ILE A 13 -3.99 -3.13 -14.80
N MET A 14 -3.12 -3.09 -13.79
CA MET A 14 -2.27 -1.92 -13.54
C MET A 14 -1.34 -1.62 -14.70
N THR A 15 -0.74 -2.63 -15.34
CA THR A 15 0.13 -2.44 -16.50
C THR A 15 -0.65 -1.84 -17.69
N VAL A 16 -1.87 -2.31 -17.93
CA VAL A 16 -2.75 -1.77 -18.98
C VAL A 16 -3.13 -0.32 -18.67
N VAL A 17 -3.39 -0.01 -17.40
CA VAL A 17 -3.76 1.33 -16.94
C VAL A 17 -2.58 2.30 -17.05
N GLU A 18 -1.36 1.88 -16.72
CA GLU A 18 -0.14 2.66 -16.95
C GLU A 18 0.05 2.95 -18.44
N GLY A 19 -0.12 1.94 -19.31
CA GLY A 19 -0.06 2.11 -20.77
C GLY A 19 -1.11 3.09 -21.31
N LEU A 20 -2.37 2.94 -20.88
CA LEU A 20 -3.46 3.86 -21.24
C LEU A 20 -3.20 5.29 -20.73
N SER A 21 -2.68 5.41 -19.51
CA SER A 21 -2.32 6.71 -18.93
C SER A 21 -1.24 7.40 -19.75
N LEU A 22 -0.24 6.66 -20.23
CA LEU A 22 0.82 7.21 -21.10
C LEU A 22 0.26 7.74 -22.42
N LEU A 23 -0.66 7.00 -23.04
CA LEU A 23 -1.34 7.44 -24.25
C LEU A 23 -2.19 8.69 -24.00
N LEU A 24 -2.92 8.74 -22.88
CA LEU A 24 -3.69 9.92 -22.48
C LEU A 24 -2.78 11.12 -22.23
N MET A 25 -1.66 10.92 -21.54
CA MET A 25 -0.67 11.98 -21.30
C MET A 25 -0.11 12.54 -22.60
N ALA A 26 0.27 11.67 -23.54
CA ALA A 26 0.78 12.08 -24.85
C ALA A 26 -0.27 12.86 -25.68
N TRP A 27 -1.56 12.65 -25.41
CA TRP A 27 -2.65 13.40 -26.06
C TRP A 27 -2.98 14.73 -25.37
N ILE A 28 -2.93 14.77 -24.04
CA ILE A 28 -3.37 15.93 -23.24
C ILE A 28 -2.25 16.95 -23.03
N ILE A 29 -1.01 16.48 -22.83
CA ILE A 29 0.09 17.33 -22.38
C ILE A 29 0.96 17.75 -23.58
N PRO A 30 0.96 19.04 -23.95
CA PRO A 30 1.93 19.54 -24.91
C PRO A 30 3.33 19.39 -24.31
N GLY A 31 4.15 18.57 -24.96
CA GLY A 31 5.52 18.25 -24.55
C GLY A 31 5.74 16.82 -24.07
N ILE A 32 4.74 15.93 -24.19
CA ILE A 32 4.94 14.48 -24.17
C ILE A 32 4.55 13.95 -25.55
N THR A 33 5.50 13.42 -26.31
CA THR A 33 5.23 12.92 -27.66
C THR A 33 5.83 11.54 -27.87
N ILE A 34 5.07 10.69 -28.56
CA ILE A 34 5.50 9.38 -29.04
C ILE A 34 5.75 9.53 -30.55
N ILE A 35 7.00 9.38 -30.97
CA ILE A 35 7.41 9.53 -32.36
C ILE A 35 7.31 8.17 -33.04
N THR A 36 6.37 8.05 -33.97
CA THR A 36 6.29 6.90 -34.88
C THR A 36 7.06 7.19 -36.15
N ASP A 37 7.88 6.23 -36.60
CA ASP A 37 8.64 6.31 -37.85
C ASP A 37 7.82 5.85 -39.08
N GLY A 38 6.51 5.69 -38.93
CA GLY A 38 5.59 5.27 -39.98
C GLY A 38 5.68 3.78 -40.35
N SER A 39 6.66 3.05 -39.82
CA SER A 39 6.81 1.60 -40.00
C SER A 39 6.24 0.81 -38.82
N SER A 40 6.19 1.38 -37.63
CA SER A 40 5.53 0.81 -36.44
C SER A 40 4.21 1.49 -36.11
N SER A 41 3.27 0.71 -35.57
CA SER A 41 2.02 1.24 -35.03
C SER A 41 2.27 1.99 -33.72
N VAL A 42 1.48 3.02 -33.42
CA VAL A 42 1.51 3.74 -32.13
C VAL A 42 1.40 2.76 -30.94
N LEU A 43 0.64 1.68 -31.12
CA LEU A 43 0.44 0.65 -30.10
C LEU A 43 1.76 -0.08 -29.76
N THR A 44 2.55 -0.46 -30.78
CA THR A 44 3.82 -1.17 -30.59
C THR A 44 4.86 -0.34 -29.85
N GLU A 45 4.92 0.96 -30.14
CA GLU A 45 5.81 1.88 -29.43
C GLU A 45 5.32 2.11 -28.00
N ALA A 46 4.01 2.33 -27.79
CA ALA A 46 3.44 2.47 -26.46
C ALA A 46 3.69 1.25 -25.57
N ILE A 47 3.57 0.04 -26.12
CA ILE A 47 3.92 -1.21 -25.41
C ILE A 47 5.41 -1.24 -25.05
N SER A 48 6.28 -0.84 -25.98
CA SER A 48 7.73 -0.78 -25.73
C SER A 48 8.08 0.22 -24.62
N ILE A 49 7.43 1.40 -24.63
CA ILE A 49 7.54 2.40 -23.56
C ILE A 49 7.07 1.82 -22.22
N ALA A 50 5.92 1.15 -22.20
CA ALA A 50 5.36 0.54 -21.00
C ALA A 50 6.28 -0.55 -20.42
N ILE A 51 6.90 -1.39 -21.25
CA ILE A 51 7.85 -2.42 -20.81
C ILE A 51 9.08 -1.77 -20.16
N VAL A 52 9.64 -0.75 -20.78
CA VAL A 52 10.82 -0.06 -20.26
C VAL A 52 10.47 0.66 -18.95
N LEU A 53 9.34 1.37 -18.91
CA LEU A 53 8.84 1.98 -17.67
C LEU A 53 8.61 0.95 -16.57
N ALA A 54 8.07 -0.23 -16.88
CA ALA A 54 7.89 -1.31 -15.91
C ALA A 54 9.24 -1.77 -15.33
N ILE A 55 10.28 -1.91 -16.17
CA ILE A 55 11.63 -2.26 -15.72
C ILE A 55 12.22 -1.14 -14.85
N LEU A 56 12.12 0.12 -15.28
CA LEU A 56 12.60 1.27 -14.52
C LEU A 56 11.86 1.36 -13.16
N ASN A 57 10.54 1.12 -13.14
CA ASN A 57 9.73 1.08 -11.94
C ASN A 57 10.07 -0.11 -11.03
N GLY A 58 10.54 -1.23 -11.58
CA GLY A 58 10.99 -2.39 -10.81
C GLY A 58 12.38 -2.24 -10.20
N LEU A 59 13.29 -1.52 -10.87
CA LEU A 59 14.71 -1.43 -10.47
C LEU A 59 15.07 -0.08 -9.85
N ILE A 60 14.72 1.02 -10.52
CA ILE A 60 15.17 2.37 -10.15
C ILE A 60 14.26 3.00 -9.12
N ARG A 61 12.93 2.86 -9.30
CA ARG A 61 11.96 3.47 -8.39
C ARG A 61 12.15 3.05 -6.92
N PRO A 62 12.41 1.78 -6.56
CA PRO A 62 12.64 1.40 -5.15
C PRO A 62 13.83 2.13 -4.53
N ILE A 63 14.90 2.33 -5.30
CA ILE A 63 16.10 3.05 -4.87
C ILE A 63 15.77 4.54 -4.68
N LEU A 64 15.06 5.16 -5.62
CA LEU A 64 14.63 6.56 -5.53
C LEU A 64 13.72 6.77 -4.33
N VAL A 65 12.73 5.90 -4.12
CA VAL A 65 11.82 5.98 -2.96
C VAL A 65 12.59 5.83 -1.67
N LEU A 66 13.56 4.91 -1.58
CA LEU A 66 14.38 4.74 -0.38
C LEU A 66 15.23 5.99 -0.09
N LEU A 67 15.85 6.58 -1.11
CA LEU A 67 16.66 7.79 -0.99
C LEU A 67 15.82 9.01 -0.60
N THR A 68 14.60 9.08 -1.12
CA THR A 68 13.68 10.22 -0.95
C THR A 68 12.70 10.00 0.19
N LEU A 69 12.77 8.87 0.90
CA LEU A 69 11.89 8.50 2.01
C LEU A 69 11.77 9.59 3.09
N PRO A 70 12.86 10.19 3.62
CA PRO A 70 12.71 11.22 4.65
C PRO A 70 11.96 12.46 4.14
N ILE A 71 12.23 12.87 2.90
CA ILE A 71 11.55 14.01 2.26
C ILE A 71 10.09 13.64 1.94
N SER A 72 9.85 12.41 1.52
CA SER A 72 8.50 11.89 1.24
C SER A 72 7.64 11.88 2.51
N ILE A 73 8.21 11.56 3.66
CA ILE A 73 7.50 11.66 4.96
C ILE A 73 7.19 13.12 5.28
N VAL A 74 8.17 14.02 5.17
CA VAL A 74 7.98 15.46 5.46
C VAL A 74 6.94 16.10 4.53
N THR A 75 6.89 15.65 3.28
CA THR A 75 5.94 16.14 2.26
C THR A 75 4.62 15.36 2.23
N LEU A 76 4.39 14.46 3.20
CA LEU A 76 3.18 13.61 3.28
C LEU A 76 2.89 12.85 1.98
N GLY A 77 3.94 12.39 1.29
CA GLY A 77 3.83 11.65 0.04
C GLY A 77 3.74 12.53 -1.21
N LEU A 78 3.68 13.86 -1.13
CA LEU A 78 3.62 14.73 -2.31
C LEU A 78 4.86 14.57 -3.20
N PHE A 79 6.02 14.26 -2.60
CA PHE A 79 7.26 14.02 -3.35
C PHE A 79 7.19 12.79 -4.26
N THR A 80 6.23 11.88 -4.05
CA THR A 80 6.02 10.73 -4.96
C THR A 80 5.62 11.17 -6.37
N LEU A 81 4.97 12.33 -6.54
CA LEU A 81 4.70 12.92 -7.84
C LEU A 81 5.99 13.30 -8.57
N VAL A 82 6.98 13.82 -7.84
CA VAL A 82 8.29 14.15 -8.38
C VAL A 82 9.02 12.89 -8.81
N ILE A 83 8.95 11.81 -8.02
CA ILE A 83 9.52 10.51 -8.40
C ILE A 83 8.89 10.01 -9.69
N ASN A 84 7.55 10.01 -9.79
CA ASN A 84 6.84 9.59 -11.00
C ASN A 84 7.24 10.45 -12.23
N ALA A 85 7.41 11.76 -12.06
CA ALA A 85 7.89 12.64 -13.12
C ALA A 85 9.33 12.32 -13.55
N LEU A 86 10.21 12.05 -12.58
CA LEU A 86 11.58 11.62 -12.84
C LEU A 86 11.62 10.28 -13.58
N MET A 87 10.71 9.34 -13.28
CA MET A 87 10.60 8.08 -14.02
C MET A 87 10.23 8.30 -15.49
N LEU A 88 9.31 9.24 -15.79
CA LEU A 88 8.96 9.59 -17.16
C LEU A 88 10.13 10.24 -17.90
N LEU A 89 10.85 11.17 -17.25
CA LEU A 89 12.06 11.77 -17.83
C LEU A 89 13.14 10.72 -18.07
N LEU A 90 13.38 9.82 -17.13
CA LEU A 90 14.33 8.73 -17.31
C LEU A 90 13.92 7.84 -18.48
N ALA A 91 12.64 7.47 -18.58
CA ALA A 91 12.15 6.69 -19.71
C ALA A 91 12.39 7.40 -21.06
N SER A 92 12.19 8.72 -21.12
CA SER A 92 12.47 9.49 -22.34
C SER A 92 13.96 9.56 -22.70
N ALA A 93 14.85 9.46 -21.71
CA ALA A 93 16.29 9.40 -21.95
C ALA A 93 16.73 8.02 -22.49
N PHE A 94 16.03 6.95 -22.14
CA PHE A 94 16.31 5.60 -22.63
C PHE A 94 15.67 5.30 -24.00
N LEU A 95 14.59 5.99 -24.35
CA LEU A 95 13.79 5.67 -25.54
C LEU A 95 13.78 6.84 -26.53
N PRO A 96 14.41 6.71 -27.71
CA PRO A 96 14.49 7.79 -28.68
C PRO A 96 13.12 8.19 -29.26
N PHE A 97 12.14 7.30 -29.21
CA PHE A 97 10.77 7.51 -29.67
C PHE A 97 9.84 8.07 -28.59
N PHE A 98 10.30 8.25 -27.35
CA PHE A 98 9.51 8.87 -26.28
C PHE A 98 10.19 10.18 -25.86
N GLN A 99 9.60 11.31 -26.24
CA GLN A 99 10.15 12.63 -25.90
C GLN A 99 9.31 13.30 -24.83
N VAL A 100 10.01 13.84 -23.83
CA VAL A 100 9.43 14.65 -22.76
C VAL A 100 10.23 15.95 -22.69
N ASP A 101 9.61 17.05 -23.13
CA ASP A 101 10.30 18.31 -23.41
C ASP A 101 10.81 19.02 -22.14
N SER A 102 10.15 18.82 -21.01
CA SER A 102 10.49 19.52 -19.76
C SER A 102 10.06 18.77 -18.51
N PHE A 103 10.68 19.12 -17.38
CA PHE A 103 10.27 18.62 -16.06
C PHE A 103 8.81 18.95 -15.74
N TRP A 104 8.30 20.10 -16.17
CA TRP A 104 6.91 20.48 -15.94
C TRP A 104 5.92 19.63 -16.75
N ALA A 105 6.28 19.27 -17.98
CA ALA A 105 5.51 18.31 -18.78
C ALA A 105 5.48 16.94 -18.09
N ALA A 106 6.64 16.47 -17.60
CA ALA A 106 6.74 15.23 -16.83
C ALA A 106 5.94 15.26 -15.53
N LEU A 107 5.95 16.38 -14.81
CA LEU A 107 5.18 16.58 -13.58
C LEU A 107 3.67 16.59 -13.85
N GLY A 108 3.23 17.27 -14.92
CA GLY A 108 1.85 17.19 -15.40
C GLY A 108 1.46 15.75 -15.72
N GLY A 109 2.35 15.01 -16.37
CA GLY A 109 2.14 13.58 -16.67
C GLY A 109 2.00 12.76 -15.39
N ALA A 110 2.89 12.96 -14.43
CA ALA A 110 2.84 12.30 -13.13
C ALA A 110 1.54 12.56 -12.36
N ILE A 111 0.97 13.77 -12.47
CA ILE A 111 -0.33 14.11 -11.88
C ILE A 111 -1.45 13.33 -12.56
N ILE A 112 -1.50 13.31 -13.89
CA ILE A 112 -2.50 12.53 -14.63
C ILE A 112 -2.37 11.05 -14.30
N LEU A 113 -1.16 10.50 -14.34
CA LEU A 113 -0.89 9.10 -13.99
C LEU A 113 -1.40 8.77 -12.59
N SER A 114 -1.11 9.64 -11.62
CA SER A 114 -1.54 9.43 -10.23
C SER A 114 -3.05 9.52 -10.11
N ALA A 115 -3.70 10.48 -10.77
CA ALA A 115 -5.16 10.62 -10.78
C ALA A 115 -5.85 9.40 -11.41
N VAL A 116 -5.38 8.94 -12.58
CA VAL A 116 -5.92 7.74 -13.24
C VAL A 116 -5.71 6.51 -12.38
N ASN A 117 -4.51 6.32 -11.82
CA ASN A 117 -4.24 5.21 -10.91
C ASN A 117 -5.13 5.25 -9.67
N THR A 118 -5.34 6.41 -9.05
CA THR A 118 -6.24 6.55 -7.90
C THR A 118 -7.68 6.26 -8.28
N LEU A 119 -8.17 6.73 -9.43
CA LEU A 119 -9.53 6.45 -9.90
C LEU A 119 -9.72 4.96 -10.19
N VAL A 120 -8.80 4.36 -10.95
CA VAL A 120 -8.86 2.94 -11.31
C VAL A 120 -8.74 2.07 -10.07
N THR A 121 -7.80 2.37 -9.18
CA THR A 121 -7.70 1.66 -7.90
C THR A 121 -8.97 1.87 -7.10
N GLY A 122 -9.50 3.08 -6.96
CA GLY A 122 -10.77 3.31 -6.24
C GLY A 122 -11.96 2.54 -6.83
N LEU A 123 -12.03 2.39 -8.16
CA LEU A 123 -13.07 1.60 -8.82
C LEU A 123 -12.87 0.09 -8.65
N ILE A 124 -11.63 -0.37 -8.56
CA ILE A 124 -11.27 -1.79 -8.38
C ILE A 124 -11.26 -2.19 -6.90
N SER A 125 -11.00 -1.25 -5.99
CA SER A 125 -10.55 -1.49 -4.61
C SER A 125 -11.55 -1.02 -3.55
N ILE A 126 -12.80 -1.46 -3.66
CA ILE A 126 -13.70 -1.52 -2.50
C ILE A 126 -13.21 -2.55 -1.43
N ASP A 127 -12.06 -3.23 -1.60
CA ASP A 127 -11.68 -4.35 -0.71
C ASP A 127 -10.16 -4.61 -0.49
N ASP A 128 -9.28 -3.61 -0.35
CA ASP A 128 -7.82 -3.91 -0.24
C ASP A 128 -7.00 -3.08 0.80
N ASP A 129 -7.62 -2.50 1.82
CA ASP A 129 -6.92 -1.69 2.84
C ASP A 129 -6.21 -2.48 3.97
N HIS A 130 -6.13 -3.82 3.92
CA HIS A 130 -5.54 -4.62 5.02
C HIS A 130 -4.24 -5.40 4.70
N SER A 131 -3.79 -5.48 3.45
CA SER A 131 -2.70 -6.42 3.06
C SER A 131 -1.29 -6.07 3.54
N PHE A 132 -0.92 -4.80 3.69
CA PHE A 132 0.43 -4.41 4.12
C PHE A 132 0.65 -4.66 5.62
N TYR A 133 -0.34 -4.32 6.44
CA TYR A 133 -0.30 -4.55 7.88
C TYR A 133 -0.31 -6.04 8.20
N ASP A 134 -1.11 -6.84 7.48
CA ASP A 134 -1.11 -8.30 7.62
C ASP A 134 0.28 -8.90 7.35
N GLY A 135 0.98 -8.41 6.32
CA GLY A 135 2.34 -8.86 6.00
C GLY A 135 3.36 -8.53 7.09
N VAL A 136 3.30 -7.32 7.65
CA VAL A 136 4.20 -6.88 8.74
C VAL A 136 3.88 -7.61 10.04
N VAL A 137 2.60 -7.74 10.40
CA VAL A 137 2.12 -8.47 11.58
C VAL A 137 2.50 -9.95 11.48
N GLN A 138 2.40 -10.55 10.29
CA GLN A 138 2.81 -11.94 10.08
C GLN A 138 4.34 -12.11 10.18
N TRP A 139 5.13 -11.16 9.66
CA TRP A 139 6.58 -11.18 9.81
C TRP A 139 7.02 -11.02 11.29
N LEU A 140 6.34 -10.15 12.04
CA LEU A 140 6.60 -9.94 13.47
C LEU A 140 6.15 -11.15 14.32
N SER A 141 4.99 -11.74 14.03
CA SER A 141 4.47 -12.88 14.79
C SER A 141 5.33 -14.14 14.62
N ARG A 142 5.89 -14.37 13.43
CA ARG A 142 6.84 -15.47 13.17
C ARG A 142 8.13 -15.41 13.99
N ARG A 143 8.55 -14.21 14.43
CA ARG A 143 9.73 -14.06 15.31
C ARG A 143 9.44 -14.33 16.78
N LYS A 144 8.16 -14.35 17.20
CA LYS A 144 7.76 -14.45 18.61
C LYS A 144 7.00 -15.73 18.96
N LEU A 145 6.52 -16.47 17.95
CA LEU A 145 5.90 -17.79 18.14
C LEU A 145 6.99 -18.87 18.25
N GLU A 146 7.65 -18.92 19.41
CA GLU A 146 8.19 -20.19 19.89
C GLU A 146 6.99 -21.13 20.09
N THR A 147 6.77 -22.02 19.13
CA THR A 147 5.75 -23.06 19.24
C THR A 147 6.15 -24.05 20.32
N LYS A 148 5.76 -23.77 21.57
CA LYS A 148 5.51 -24.85 22.53
C LYS A 148 4.42 -25.73 21.93
N GLU A 149 4.69 -27.04 21.80
CA GLU A 149 3.71 -28.01 21.31
C GLU A 149 2.36 -27.80 22.01
N ALA A 150 1.30 -27.68 21.20
CA ALA A 150 -0.04 -27.45 21.72
C ALA A 150 -0.48 -28.66 22.55
N ASP A 151 -0.63 -28.45 23.86
CA ASP A 151 -1.17 -29.43 24.79
C ASP A 151 -2.63 -29.75 24.39
N PRO A 152 -2.99 -31.00 24.03
CA PRO A 152 -4.29 -31.36 23.45
C PRO A 152 -5.52 -31.01 24.30
N GLY A 153 -5.34 -30.57 25.55
CA GLY A 153 -6.39 -30.13 26.46
C GLY A 153 -6.43 -28.62 26.77
N ARG A 154 -5.55 -27.78 26.20
CA ARG A 154 -5.47 -26.34 26.52
C ARG A 154 -5.87 -25.48 25.32
N GLY A 155 -7.07 -24.91 25.39
CA GLY A 155 -7.55 -23.87 24.48
C GLY A 155 -7.33 -22.47 25.06
N ILE A 156 -7.27 -21.46 24.18
CA ILE A 156 -7.31 -20.04 24.56
C ILE A 156 -8.69 -19.51 24.22
N ILE A 157 -9.36 -18.90 25.19
CA ILE A 157 -10.59 -18.13 24.97
C ILE A 157 -10.21 -16.65 25.09
N MET A 158 -10.33 -15.91 24.00
CA MET A 158 -10.24 -14.45 23.99
C MET A 158 -11.66 -13.90 23.94
N LEU A 159 -12.02 -13.09 24.94
CA LEU A 159 -13.31 -12.39 25.01
C LEU A 159 -13.05 -10.90 24.90
N GLU A 160 -13.52 -10.29 23.83
CA GLU A 160 -13.50 -8.84 23.64
C GLU A 160 -14.87 -8.26 24.00
N ILE A 161 -14.89 -7.25 24.87
CA ILE A 161 -16.10 -6.54 25.25
C ILE A 161 -15.93 -5.09 24.79
N ASP A 162 -16.56 -4.76 23.68
CA ASP A 162 -16.50 -3.41 23.11
C ASP A 162 -17.02 -2.36 24.10
N GLY A 163 -16.33 -1.22 24.17
CA GLY A 163 -16.64 -0.11 25.07
C GLY A 163 -16.38 -0.34 26.56
N LEU A 164 -15.87 -1.50 26.98
CA LEU A 164 -15.52 -1.75 28.39
C LEU A 164 -14.17 -1.14 28.75
N SER A 165 -14.18 0.12 29.16
CA SER A 165 -12.97 0.79 29.66
C SER A 165 -12.47 0.15 30.97
N TYR A 166 -11.15 0.21 31.21
CA TYR A 166 -10.51 -0.22 32.45
C TYR A 166 -11.18 0.38 33.70
N GLN A 167 -11.47 1.69 33.66
CA GLN A 167 -12.09 2.40 34.78
C GLN A 167 -13.50 1.86 35.12
N ARG A 168 -14.30 1.56 34.09
CA ARG A 168 -15.64 0.97 34.27
C ARG A 168 -15.55 -0.46 34.83
N MET A 169 -14.57 -1.24 34.36
CA MET A 169 -14.34 -2.59 34.87
C MET A 169 -13.91 -2.57 36.34
N GLN A 170 -12.97 -1.70 36.70
CA GLN A 170 -12.51 -1.56 38.08
C GLN A 170 -13.66 -1.14 39.02
N ARG A 171 -14.43 -0.12 38.62
CA ARG A 171 -15.60 0.33 39.38
C ARG A 171 -16.64 -0.78 39.56
N ALA A 172 -16.91 -1.58 38.53
CA ALA A 172 -17.86 -2.68 38.61
C ALA A 172 -17.38 -3.83 39.52
N LEU A 173 -16.07 -4.03 39.65
CA LEU A 173 -15.47 -4.98 40.59
C LEU A 173 -15.54 -4.45 42.05
N ASP A 174 -15.26 -3.16 42.25
CA ASP A 174 -15.32 -2.51 43.56
C ASP A 174 -16.75 -2.47 44.10
N GLU A 175 -17.73 -2.11 43.25
CA GLU A 175 -19.16 -2.09 43.57
C GLU A 175 -19.78 -3.50 43.66
N GLY A 176 -19.03 -4.56 43.33
CA GLY A 176 -19.49 -5.96 43.45
C GLY A 176 -20.53 -6.37 42.39
N ILE A 177 -20.68 -5.58 41.32
CA ILE A 177 -21.63 -5.82 40.22
C ILE A 177 -21.22 -7.06 39.40
N MET A 178 -19.91 -7.38 39.38
CA MET A 178 -19.35 -8.54 38.66
C MET A 178 -18.74 -9.57 39.61
N PRO A 179 -19.57 -10.35 40.36
CA PRO A 179 -19.08 -11.25 41.40
C PRO A 179 -18.20 -12.38 40.86
N THR A 180 -18.48 -12.88 39.65
CA THR A 180 -17.67 -13.91 39.00
C THR A 180 -16.29 -13.38 38.63
N ALA A 181 -16.22 -12.20 38.01
CA ALA A 181 -14.95 -11.58 37.62
C ALA A 181 -14.13 -11.20 38.85
N LYS A 182 -14.77 -10.67 39.90
CA LYS A 182 -14.14 -10.36 41.18
C LYS A 182 -13.50 -11.60 41.82
N ARG A 183 -14.25 -12.71 41.88
CA ARG A 183 -13.72 -14.00 42.36
C ARG A 183 -12.54 -14.50 41.52
N LEU A 184 -12.57 -14.32 40.20
CA LEU A 184 -11.45 -14.71 39.34
C LEU A 184 -10.18 -13.91 39.67
N VAL A 185 -10.29 -12.59 39.78
CA VAL A 185 -9.17 -11.71 40.14
C VAL A 185 -8.62 -12.04 41.53
N GLU A 186 -9.50 -12.22 42.52
CA GLU A 186 -9.09 -12.45 43.92
C GLU A 186 -8.56 -13.87 44.19
N THR A 187 -9.12 -14.89 43.52
CA THR A 187 -8.85 -16.31 43.85
C THR A 187 -7.88 -17.00 42.90
N ASN A 188 -7.90 -16.65 41.60
CA ASN A 188 -7.22 -17.43 40.56
C ASN A 188 -6.02 -16.70 39.93
N SER A 189 -5.43 -15.74 40.63
CA SER A 189 -4.24 -14.99 40.18
C SER A 189 -4.41 -14.24 38.85
N TYR A 190 -5.65 -13.87 38.48
CA TYR A 190 -5.88 -13.04 37.29
C TYR A 190 -5.58 -11.58 37.63
N ASN A 191 -4.79 -10.92 36.79
CA ASN A 191 -4.45 -9.51 36.97
C ASN A 191 -5.24 -8.65 35.99
N LEU A 192 -5.87 -7.59 36.50
CA LEU A 192 -6.49 -6.57 35.67
C LEU A 192 -5.41 -5.62 35.16
N SER A 193 -4.93 -5.84 33.94
CA SER A 193 -3.95 -4.98 33.31
C SER A 193 -4.61 -3.82 32.56
N HIS A 194 -4.06 -2.62 32.71
CA HIS A 194 -4.37 -1.50 31.82
C HIS A 194 -3.58 -1.68 30.51
N THR A 195 -4.28 -1.86 29.40
CA THR A 195 -3.68 -1.89 28.06
C THR A 195 -4.13 -0.64 27.33
N ASP A 196 -3.18 0.19 26.95
CA ASP A 196 -3.41 1.29 26.04
C ASP A 196 -3.13 0.76 24.62
N CYS A 197 -4.14 0.78 23.74
CA CYS A 197 -3.98 0.39 22.35
C CYS A 197 -3.14 1.41 21.55
N GLY A 198 -2.69 2.49 22.19
CA GLY A 198 -1.83 3.49 21.62
C GLY A 198 -2.61 4.40 20.67
N LEU A 199 -2.58 4.08 19.38
CA LEU A 199 -3.27 4.89 18.38
C LEU A 199 -4.78 4.58 18.42
N PRO A 200 -5.65 5.60 18.53
CA PRO A 200 -7.07 5.40 18.35
C PRO A 200 -7.31 4.88 16.93
N SER A 201 -8.07 3.79 16.81
CA SER A 201 -8.64 3.37 15.53
C SER A 201 -9.63 4.46 15.09
N GLN A 202 -9.18 5.34 14.21
CA GLN A 202 -10.05 6.09 13.30
C GLN A 202 -9.87 5.54 11.90
#